data_AF-A0A919MVM9-F1
#
_entry.id   AF-A0A919MVM9-F1
#
_cell.length_a   1.000
_cell.length_b   1.000
_cell.length_c   1.000
_cell.angle_alpha   90.00
_cell.angle_beta   90.00
_cell.angle_gamma   90.00
#
_symmetry.space_group_name_H-M   'P 1'
#
loop_
_entity.id
_entity.type
_entity.pdbx_description
1 polymer ?
#
loop_
_entity_poly.entity_id
_entity_poly.type
_entity_poly.pdbx_seq_one_letter_code
_entity_poly.pdbx_strand_id
1 'polypeptide(L)'
;MTTSPVERAADQFVTALAHWRVERGMSKKQLAARMGFDPSYVSHVEGRRHKPTEDFARRAEAVLGAGGLIWQRFQEYDELRHARGSTLHRDPPVPVQWLPPGTGLIVEQEVAELAYADGGYRCRVRRSLYNAGAEPVTRYLVKISVDRYPHDPAGSNRHHREHPLTFEEMALEAFAGEGGAVEPMHSRIKLDRDAAKEVWLLFANERGQFPLYPGQRTVIEYAYTVGVEKWGQWFQRAVRLPTRRLTVRLDFPESFDPQVWGVETSLAAEVPVRSPLERHRENDRAIFEWSTDAPLLNARYRLEWRFRGVGAPSYAEVAPASPNLRRASHRMRGIGIVQRGSDLLRQRARHFQLPREDAAAREAVTALLTSLTRLEELHDFSKGVGLAAPQIGRSVAAAVVRPPDRNADPVVLLNPRVVGESADRDEQYEGCLSFFDYRGLVRRPLRIEVEHARYDGTRVITTFDRAMARLVAHEIDHLEGRLYVDRMTAESNLVPVANYHQSGRPWDY
;
A
#
# COMPACT_ATOMS: atom_id res chain seq x y z
N MET A 1 -47.93 5.33 18.69
CA MET A 1 -46.50 4.96 18.66
C MET A 1 -45.74 6.13 18.08
N THR A 2 -45.04 6.89 18.90
CA THR A 2 -44.36 8.13 18.50
C THR A 2 -43.08 7.80 17.74
N THR A 3 -43.08 8.00 16.42
CA THR A 3 -41.89 7.88 15.56
C THR A 3 -40.84 8.89 15.99
N SER A 4 -39.58 8.44 16.07
CA SER A 4 -38.48 9.30 16.54
C SER A 4 -38.26 10.48 15.58
N PRO A 5 -37.74 11.63 16.06
CA PRO A 5 -37.44 12.78 15.19
C PRO A 5 -36.57 12.43 13.97
N VAL A 6 -35.61 11.51 14.15
CA VAL A 6 -34.73 11.02 13.07
C VAL A 6 -35.51 10.22 12.03
N GLU A 7 -36.42 9.34 12.45
CA GLU A 7 -37.26 8.57 11.53
C GLU A 7 -38.20 9.47 10.73
N ARG A 8 -38.78 10.49 11.38
CA ARG A 8 -39.60 11.50 10.70
C ARG A 8 -38.81 12.28 9.66
N ALA A 9 -37.57 12.66 9.96
CA ALA A 9 -36.71 13.36 8.99
C ALA A 9 -36.27 12.44 7.83
N ALA A 10 -35.99 11.16 8.11
CA ALA A 10 -35.72 10.16 7.07
C ALA A 10 -36.93 9.95 6.15
N ASP A 11 -38.14 9.91 6.72
CA ASP A 11 -39.38 9.83 5.95
C ASP A 11 -39.57 11.05 5.04
N GLN A 12 -39.31 12.25 5.55
CA GLN A 12 -39.40 13.49 4.77
C GLN A 12 -38.39 13.51 3.61
N PHE A 13 -37.18 13.00 3.81
CA PHE A 13 -36.20 12.82 2.73
C PHE A 13 -36.72 11.85 1.65
N VAL A 14 -37.20 10.67 2.05
CA VAL A 14 -37.72 9.65 1.12
C VAL A 14 -38.91 10.19 0.33
N THR A 15 -39.82 10.91 0.99
CA THR A 15 -40.97 11.54 0.34
C THR A 15 -40.54 12.58 -0.70
N ALA A 16 -39.59 13.47 -0.36
CA ALA A 16 -39.08 14.46 -1.30
C ALA A 16 -38.40 13.83 -2.53
N LEU A 17 -37.57 12.81 -2.30
CA LEU A 17 -36.90 12.05 -3.36
C LEU A 17 -37.92 11.37 -4.30
N ALA A 18 -38.89 10.66 -3.74
CA ALA A 18 -39.90 9.94 -4.52
C ALA A 18 -40.78 10.89 -5.33
N HIS A 19 -41.16 12.03 -4.73
CA HIS A 19 -41.93 13.08 -5.40
C HIS A 19 -41.21 13.59 -6.65
N TRP A 20 -39.99 14.12 -6.51
CA TRP A 20 -39.25 14.70 -7.62
C TRP A 20 -38.87 13.67 -8.68
N ARG A 21 -38.61 12.42 -8.28
CA ARG A 21 -38.39 11.33 -9.23
C ARG A 21 -39.61 11.09 -10.12
N VAL A 22 -40.81 11.05 -9.53
CA VAL A 22 -42.07 10.87 -10.25
C VAL A 22 -42.38 12.08 -11.13
N GLU A 23 -42.19 13.30 -10.62
CA GLU A 23 -42.40 14.54 -11.37
C GLU A 23 -41.52 14.62 -12.62
N ARG A 24 -40.28 14.11 -12.55
CA ARG A 24 -39.35 14.03 -13.68
C ARG A 24 -39.57 12.80 -14.56
N GLY A 25 -40.62 12.02 -14.33
CA GLY A 25 -40.96 10.83 -15.11
C GLY A 25 -39.92 9.72 -15.06
N MET A 26 -39.09 9.66 -14.00
CA MET A 26 -38.00 8.69 -13.91
C MET A 26 -38.41 7.44 -13.15
N SER A 27 -38.11 6.27 -13.71
CA SER A 27 -38.09 5.02 -12.94
C SER A 27 -36.93 5.02 -11.94
N LYS A 28 -37.04 4.20 -10.87
CA LYS A 28 -35.94 4.00 -9.91
C LYS A 28 -34.63 3.57 -10.58
N LYS A 29 -34.73 2.70 -11.59
CA LYS A 29 -33.60 2.23 -12.40
C LYS A 29 -32.94 3.37 -13.20
N GLN A 30 -33.74 4.25 -13.81
CA GLN A 30 -33.23 5.40 -14.56
C GLN A 30 -32.58 6.44 -13.66
N LEU A 31 -33.19 6.73 -12.50
CA LEU A 31 -32.59 7.63 -11.52
C LEU A 31 -31.24 7.08 -11.02
N ALA A 32 -31.20 5.80 -10.66
CA ALA A 32 -29.98 5.13 -10.23
C ALA A 32 -28.87 5.22 -11.29
N ALA A 33 -29.20 4.91 -12.55
CA ALA A 33 -28.25 4.98 -13.66
C ALA A 33 -27.69 6.41 -13.87
N ARG A 34 -28.53 7.44 -13.78
CA ARG A 34 -28.09 8.84 -13.93
C ARG A 34 -27.25 9.34 -12.74
N MET A 35 -27.50 8.80 -11.54
CA MET A 35 -26.71 9.13 -10.35
C MET A 35 -25.43 8.28 -10.24
N GLY A 36 -25.29 7.22 -11.04
CA GLY A 36 -24.17 6.27 -10.95
C GLY A 36 -24.32 5.23 -9.83
N PHE A 37 -25.56 4.91 -9.42
CA PHE A 37 -25.86 3.88 -8.42
C PHE A 37 -26.46 2.62 -9.06
N ASP A 38 -26.35 1.49 -8.35
CA ASP A 38 -27.09 0.28 -8.69
C ASP A 38 -28.62 0.51 -8.57
N PRO A 39 -29.46 -0.03 -9.48
CA PRO A 39 -30.91 0.11 -9.43
C PRO A 39 -31.56 -0.31 -8.10
N SER A 40 -30.97 -1.27 -7.39
CA SER A 40 -31.45 -1.72 -6.08
C SER A 40 -31.30 -0.64 -5.00
N TYR A 41 -30.31 0.25 -5.11
CA TYR A 41 -30.00 1.26 -4.10
C TYR A 41 -31.12 2.29 -3.94
N VAL A 42 -31.62 2.87 -5.05
CA VAL A 42 -32.77 3.79 -5.03
C VAL A 42 -34.02 3.09 -4.47
N SER A 43 -34.21 1.81 -4.80
CA SER A 43 -35.32 1.01 -4.28
C SER A 43 -35.21 0.78 -2.77
N HIS A 44 -34.01 0.55 -2.25
CA HIS A 44 -33.76 0.37 -0.83
C HIS A 44 -33.91 1.66 -0.02
N VAL A 45 -33.47 2.80 -0.56
CA VAL A 45 -33.64 4.11 0.09
C VAL A 45 -35.13 4.46 0.15
N GLU A 46 -35.87 4.38 -0.96
CA GLU A 46 -37.32 4.64 -0.94
C GLU A 46 -38.10 3.60 -0.13
N GLY A 47 -37.60 2.37 -0.06
CA GLY A 47 -38.17 1.28 0.71
C GLY A 47 -37.77 1.29 2.19
N ARG A 48 -37.08 2.33 2.68
CA ARG A 48 -36.61 2.47 4.07
C ARG A 48 -35.69 1.34 4.56
N ARG A 49 -35.17 0.53 3.64
CA ARG A 49 -34.21 -0.52 3.92
C ARG A 49 -32.80 0.06 4.07
N HIS A 50 -32.54 1.21 3.46
CA HIS A 50 -31.26 1.91 3.55
C HIS A 50 -31.49 3.37 3.94
N LYS A 51 -30.56 3.90 4.73
CA LYS A 51 -30.52 5.31 5.10
C LYS A 51 -29.86 6.12 3.97
N PRO A 52 -30.37 7.31 3.64
CA PRO A 52 -29.75 8.14 2.61
C PRO A 52 -28.37 8.62 3.06
N THR A 53 -27.43 8.72 2.11
CA THR A 53 -26.07 9.25 2.30
C THR A 53 -25.96 10.63 1.67
N GLU A 54 -24.93 11.39 2.05
CA GLU A 54 -24.69 12.73 1.51
C GLU A 54 -24.52 12.73 -0.02
N ASP A 55 -23.70 11.83 -0.52
CA ASP A 55 -23.44 11.69 -1.96
C ASP A 55 -24.72 11.32 -2.73
N PHE A 56 -25.53 10.42 -2.18
CA PHE A 56 -26.82 10.07 -2.76
C PHE A 56 -27.76 11.29 -2.80
N ALA A 57 -27.84 12.06 -1.72
CA ALA A 57 -28.68 13.26 -1.65
C ALA A 57 -28.22 14.34 -2.63
N ARG A 58 -26.91 14.62 -2.72
CA ARG A 58 -26.35 15.62 -3.66
C ARG A 58 -26.57 15.23 -5.12
N ARG A 59 -26.37 13.96 -5.46
CA ARG A 59 -26.58 13.47 -6.83
C ARG A 59 -28.06 13.41 -7.19
N ALA A 60 -28.92 13.02 -6.25
CA ALA A 60 -30.36 13.06 -6.46
C ALA A 60 -30.84 14.50 -6.69
N GLU A 61 -30.35 15.46 -5.90
CA GLU A 61 -30.62 16.89 -6.07
C GLU A 61 -30.19 17.39 -7.46
N ALA A 62 -28.96 17.08 -7.87
CA ALA A 62 -28.42 17.49 -9.17
C ALA A 62 -29.17 16.87 -10.36
N VAL A 63 -29.51 15.57 -10.28
CA VAL A 63 -30.17 14.84 -11.37
C VAL A 63 -31.66 15.18 -11.49
N LEU A 64 -32.32 15.42 -10.36
CA LEU A 64 -33.76 15.73 -10.33
C LEU A 64 -34.03 17.23 -10.45
N GLY A 65 -33.06 18.08 -10.15
CA GLY A 65 -33.21 19.54 -10.16
C GLY A 65 -34.30 19.98 -9.19
N ALA A 66 -34.15 19.61 -7.90
CA ALA A 66 -35.17 19.75 -6.87
C ALA A 66 -35.11 21.10 -6.10
N GLY A 67 -34.35 22.08 -6.62
CA GLY A 67 -34.27 23.43 -6.06
C GLY A 67 -33.66 23.51 -4.67
N GLY A 68 -32.90 22.49 -4.24
CA GLY A 68 -32.27 22.37 -2.94
C GLY A 68 -33.08 21.59 -1.89
N LEU A 69 -34.31 21.18 -2.20
CA LEU A 69 -35.20 20.55 -1.23
C LEU A 69 -34.72 19.16 -0.79
N ILE A 70 -34.18 18.34 -1.69
CA ILE A 70 -33.68 17.00 -1.35
C ILE A 70 -32.44 17.15 -0.46
N TRP A 71 -31.58 18.11 -0.80
CA TRP A 71 -30.41 18.45 0.00
C TRP A 71 -30.77 18.93 1.41
N GLN A 72 -31.73 19.85 1.52
CA GLN A 72 -32.20 20.34 2.82
C GLN A 72 -32.75 19.21 3.70
N ARG A 73 -33.59 18.32 3.15
CA ARG A 73 -34.12 17.18 3.92
C ARG A 73 -33.04 16.21 4.37
N PHE A 74 -31.98 16.06 3.57
CA PHE A 74 -30.84 15.27 3.98
C PHE A 74 -30.09 15.94 5.16
N GLN A 75 -29.86 17.25 5.11
CA GLN A 75 -29.20 17.98 6.20
C GLN A 75 -29.99 17.89 7.50
N GLU A 76 -31.31 18.08 7.46
CA GLU A 76 -32.19 17.95 8.64
C GLU A 76 -32.14 16.52 9.23
N TYR A 77 -32.15 15.50 8.38
CA TYR A 77 -31.99 14.11 8.78
C TYR A 77 -30.61 13.85 9.40
N ASP A 78 -29.55 14.38 8.79
CA ASP A 78 -28.17 14.15 9.21
C ASP A 78 -27.86 14.85 10.53
N GLU A 79 -28.35 16.08 10.73
CA GLU A 79 -28.25 16.81 11.99
C GLU A 79 -28.92 16.06 13.14
N LEU A 80 -30.15 15.58 12.95
CA LEU A 80 -30.88 14.82 13.97
C LEU A 80 -30.23 13.46 14.24
N ARG A 81 -29.66 12.82 13.22
CA ARG A 81 -28.90 11.58 13.36
C ARG A 81 -27.65 11.79 14.22
N HIS A 82 -26.93 12.88 14.01
CA HIS A 82 -25.70 13.20 14.73
C HIS A 82 -25.94 13.80 16.12
N ALA A 83 -27.08 14.45 16.35
CA ALA A 83 -27.47 14.97 17.67
C ALA A 83 -27.65 13.86 18.73
N ARG A 84 -27.95 12.61 18.32
CA ARG A 84 -28.01 11.45 19.22
C ARG A 84 -26.64 10.89 19.62
N GLY A 85 -25.55 11.35 19.01
CA GLY A 85 -24.18 10.86 19.21
C GLY A 85 -23.25 11.88 19.87
N SER A 86 -23.76 12.80 20.70
CA SER A 86 -22.93 13.79 21.38
C SER A 86 -22.34 13.25 22.69
N THR A 87 -21.26 12.48 22.55
CA THR A 87 -20.00 12.67 23.29
C THR A 87 -18.97 11.81 22.61
N LEU A 88 -18.25 12.38 21.64
CA LEU A 88 -16.87 12.06 21.25
C LEU A 88 -16.47 13.07 20.17
N HIS A 89 -15.21 13.50 20.24
CA HIS A 89 -14.62 14.60 19.50
C HIS A 89 -15.00 14.66 18.02
N ARG A 90 -15.38 15.86 17.58
CA ARG A 90 -15.54 16.23 16.17
C ARG A 90 -14.15 16.45 15.58
N ASP A 91 -13.58 15.44 14.93
CA ASP A 91 -12.40 15.63 14.10
C ASP A 91 -12.79 16.26 12.74
N PRO A 92 -11.91 17.10 12.16
CA PRO A 92 -12.19 17.81 10.91
C PRO A 92 -12.38 16.83 9.73
N PRO A 93 -13.06 17.27 8.64
CA PRO A 93 -13.24 16.45 7.45
C PRO A 93 -11.88 16.02 6.89
N VAL A 94 -11.73 14.71 6.66
CA VAL A 94 -10.54 14.15 6.00
C VAL A 94 -10.46 14.75 4.58
N PRO A 95 -9.37 15.45 4.23
CA PRO A 95 -9.21 15.98 2.88
C PRO A 95 -9.21 14.82 1.88
N VAL A 96 -10.01 14.96 0.81
CA VAL A 96 -10.14 14.00 -0.32
C VAL A 96 -8.77 13.65 -0.97
N GLN A 97 -7.71 14.39 -0.64
CA GLN A 97 -6.32 14.21 -1.08
C GLN A 97 -5.58 12.99 -0.48
N TRP A 98 -6.19 12.21 0.43
CA TRP A 98 -5.54 11.10 1.14
C TRP A 98 -5.81 9.69 0.57
N LEU A 99 -6.57 9.57 -0.52
CA LEU A 99 -6.95 8.27 -1.07
C LEU A 99 -6.10 7.93 -2.30
N PRO A 100 -5.44 6.75 -2.33
CA PRO A 100 -4.93 6.19 -3.57
C PRO A 100 -6.08 6.08 -4.59
N PRO A 101 -5.83 6.30 -5.90
CA PRO A 101 -6.86 6.14 -6.92
C PRO A 101 -7.51 4.75 -6.83
N GLY A 102 -8.84 4.71 -6.72
CA GLY A 102 -9.62 3.50 -6.96
C GLY A 102 -9.93 2.55 -5.80
N THR A 103 -9.78 2.92 -4.52
CA THR A 103 -10.27 2.03 -3.44
C THR A 103 -11.14 2.63 -2.36
N GLY A 104 -11.03 3.91 -2.00
CA GLY A 104 -11.92 4.53 -1.01
C GLY A 104 -12.03 3.82 0.35
N LEU A 105 -11.26 2.77 0.60
CA LEU A 105 -11.45 1.84 1.71
C LEU A 105 -10.49 2.23 2.82
N ILE A 106 -11.06 2.55 3.97
CA ILE A 106 -10.33 2.98 5.16
C ILE A 106 -10.40 1.85 6.18
N VAL A 107 -9.26 1.51 6.77
CA VAL A 107 -9.18 0.62 7.91
C VAL A 107 -9.31 1.48 9.17
N GLU A 108 -10.49 1.50 9.79
CA GLU A 108 -10.72 2.26 11.01
C GLU A 108 -9.94 1.65 12.20
N GLN A 109 -9.81 0.33 12.23
CA GLN A 109 -9.00 -0.38 13.23
C GLN A 109 -8.47 -1.69 12.64
N GLU A 110 -7.19 -1.97 12.83
CA GLU A 110 -6.58 -3.27 12.58
C GLU A 110 -6.04 -3.85 13.89
N VAL A 111 -6.38 -5.11 14.15
CA VAL A 111 -5.75 -5.93 15.19
C VAL A 111 -5.15 -7.14 14.49
N ALA A 112 -3.82 -7.22 14.50
CA ALA A 112 -3.08 -8.35 13.95
C ALA A 112 -2.41 -9.12 15.08
N GLU A 113 -2.82 -10.36 15.28
CA GLU A 113 -2.35 -11.25 16.33
C GLU A 113 -1.54 -12.39 15.73
N LEU A 114 -0.39 -12.69 16.32
CA LEU A 114 0.37 -13.92 16.08
C LEU A 114 0.45 -14.70 17.38
N ALA A 115 -0.21 -15.85 17.41
CA ALA A 115 -0.23 -16.76 18.54
C ALA A 115 0.60 -18.01 18.24
N TYR A 116 1.45 -18.43 19.18
CA TYR A 116 2.02 -19.78 19.14
C TYR A 116 1.02 -20.76 19.77
N ALA A 117 0.64 -21.79 19.01
CA ALA A 117 -0.26 -22.87 19.44
C ALA A 117 0.07 -24.15 18.66
N ASP A 118 -0.03 -25.30 19.33
CA ASP A 118 0.05 -26.64 18.71
C ASP A 118 1.29 -26.87 17.82
N GLY A 119 2.45 -26.36 18.23
CA GLY A 119 3.71 -26.53 17.49
C GLY A 119 3.89 -25.59 16.29
N GLY A 120 2.96 -24.66 16.05
CA GLY A 120 3.00 -23.69 14.96
C GLY A 120 2.57 -22.29 15.37
N TYR A 121 2.46 -21.42 14.37
CA TYR A 121 2.00 -20.05 14.52
C TYR A 121 0.64 -19.86 13.84
N ARG A 122 -0.35 -19.40 14.60
CA ARG A 122 -1.65 -18.97 14.06
C ARG A 122 -1.69 -17.44 14.02
N CYS A 123 -1.81 -16.91 12.81
CA CYS A 123 -1.98 -15.49 12.56
C CYS A 123 -3.46 -15.19 12.38
N ARG A 124 -4.00 -14.21 13.12
CA ARG A 124 -5.37 -13.71 12.98
C ARG A 124 -5.33 -12.21 12.75
N VAL A 125 -6.00 -11.73 11.72
CA VAL A 125 -6.09 -10.30 11.40
C VAL A 125 -7.55 -9.91 11.34
N ARG A 126 -7.95 -9.01 12.23
CA ARG A 126 -9.28 -8.41 12.29
C ARG A 126 -9.19 -6.94 11.86
N ARG A 127 -10.04 -6.52 10.92
CA ARG A 127 -10.08 -5.16 10.38
C ARG A 127 -11.49 -4.60 10.36
N SER A 128 -11.68 -3.46 11.02
CA SER A 128 -12.88 -2.62 10.88
C SER A 128 -12.72 -1.76 9.63
N LEU A 129 -13.53 -2.03 8.61
CA LEU A 129 -13.46 -1.39 7.30
C LEU A 129 -14.58 -0.36 7.14
N TYR A 130 -14.25 0.78 6.56
CA TYR A 130 -15.20 1.80 6.12
C TYR A 130 -15.00 2.07 4.64
N ASN A 131 -16.07 1.92 3.84
CA ASN A 131 -16.03 2.28 2.43
C ASN A 131 -16.36 3.78 2.27
N ALA A 132 -15.32 4.61 2.15
CA ALA A 132 -15.40 6.02 1.80
C ALA A 132 -15.37 6.27 0.28
N GLY A 133 -15.33 5.22 -0.54
CA GLY A 133 -15.34 5.29 -2.00
C GLY A 133 -16.73 5.47 -2.59
N ALA A 134 -16.78 5.68 -3.90
CA ALA A 134 -18.02 5.82 -4.66
C ALA A 134 -18.57 4.48 -5.19
N GLU A 135 -17.79 3.41 -5.12
CA GLU A 135 -18.15 2.09 -5.65
C GLU A 135 -18.24 1.02 -4.55
N PRO A 136 -19.09 -0.02 -4.72
CA PRO A 136 -19.13 -1.16 -3.80
C PRO A 136 -17.82 -1.95 -3.83
N VAL A 137 -17.31 -2.31 -2.65
CA VAL A 137 -16.16 -3.20 -2.50
C VAL A 137 -16.66 -4.65 -2.47
N THR A 138 -16.33 -5.40 -3.52
CA THR A 138 -16.75 -6.81 -3.69
C THR A 138 -15.67 -7.82 -3.30
N ARG A 139 -14.43 -7.37 -3.10
CA ARG A 139 -13.30 -8.22 -2.72
C ARG A 139 -12.24 -7.44 -1.95
N TYR A 140 -11.46 -8.15 -1.14
CA TYR A 140 -10.38 -7.62 -0.33
C TYR A 140 -9.08 -8.41 -0.58
N LEU A 141 -7.96 -7.74 -0.86
CA LEU A 141 -6.68 -8.41 -1.10
C LEU A 141 -5.97 -8.70 0.21
N VAL A 142 -5.70 -9.98 0.46
CA VAL A 142 -4.81 -10.44 1.52
C VAL A 142 -3.49 -10.87 0.91
N LYS A 143 -2.39 -10.41 1.51
CA LYS A 143 -1.03 -10.87 1.20
C LYS A 143 -0.45 -11.57 2.42
N ILE A 144 -0.01 -12.81 2.23
CA ILE A 144 0.61 -13.64 3.27
C ILE A 144 2.02 -13.94 2.80
N SER A 145 3.01 -13.55 3.60
CA SER A 145 4.43 -13.77 3.29
C SER A 145 5.13 -14.15 4.58
N VAL A 146 5.88 -15.24 4.53
CA VAL A 146 6.58 -15.81 5.68
C VAL A 146 8.04 -16.00 5.28
N ASP A 147 8.95 -15.60 6.15
CA ASP A 147 10.38 -15.79 5.93
C ASP A 147 11.06 -16.19 7.24
N ARG A 148 11.88 -17.24 7.19
CA ARG A 148 12.70 -17.69 8.30
C ARG A 148 14.00 -16.89 8.41
N TYR A 149 14.55 -16.46 7.28
CA TYR A 149 15.88 -15.87 7.18
C TYR A 149 15.83 -14.48 6.51
N PRO A 150 15.09 -13.50 7.05
CA PRO A 150 14.89 -12.19 6.39
C PRO A 150 16.18 -11.39 6.14
N HIS A 151 17.32 -11.85 6.65
CA HIS A 151 18.65 -11.26 6.47
C HIS A 151 19.57 -12.03 5.51
N ASP A 152 19.17 -13.21 5.04
CA ASP A 152 19.88 -14.02 4.05
C ASP A 152 18.91 -14.37 2.90
N PRO A 153 18.75 -13.50 1.89
CA PRO A 153 17.84 -13.76 0.78
C PRO A 153 18.15 -15.05 0.01
N ALA A 154 19.41 -15.47 -0.06
CA ALA A 154 19.78 -16.71 -0.73
C ALA A 154 19.37 -17.94 0.10
N GLY A 155 19.53 -17.85 1.42
CA GLY A 155 18.99 -18.80 2.40
C GLY A 155 17.48 -18.87 2.39
N SER A 156 16.77 -17.73 2.43
CA SER A 156 15.31 -17.66 2.35
C SER A 156 14.80 -18.38 1.11
N ASN A 157 15.31 -18.02 -0.08
CA ASN A 157 14.85 -18.62 -1.33
C ASN A 157 15.08 -20.14 -1.40
N ARG A 158 16.19 -20.63 -0.84
CA ARG A 158 16.45 -22.06 -0.74
C ARG A 158 15.46 -22.72 0.23
N HIS A 159 15.29 -22.15 1.42
CA HIS A 159 14.37 -22.62 2.44
C HIS A 159 12.92 -22.67 1.95
N HIS A 160 12.46 -21.64 1.21
CA HIS A 160 11.12 -21.60 0.63
C HIS A 160 10.89 -22.73 -0.38
N ARG A 161 11.89 -23.06 -1.20
CA ARG A 161 11.79 -24.18 -2.16
C ARG A 161 11.78 -25.54 -1.47
N GLU A 162 12.53 -25.69 -0.38
CA GLU A 162 12.61 -26.93 0.40
C GLU A 162 11.38 -27.11 1.30
N HIS A 163 10.77 -26.01 1.75
CA HIS A 163 9.64 -25.97 2.67
C HIS A 163 8.56 -24.99 2.18
N PRO A 164 7.91 -25.27 1.02
CA PRO A 164 6.92 -24.36 0.46
C PRO A 164 5.71 -24.22 1.38
N LEU A 165 5.22 -23.00 1.56
CA LEU A 165 3.97 -22.75 2.29
C LEU A 165 2.80 -23.20 1.40
N THR A 166 1.93 -24.10 1.87
CA THR A 166 0.78 -24.59 1.08
C THR A 166 -0.55 -24.05 1.62
N PHE A 167 -1.57 -23.93 0.76
CA PHE A 167 -2.90 -23.51 1.19
C PHE A 167 -3.56 -24.51 2.16
N GLU A 168 -3.26 -25.80 2.00
CA GLU A 168 -3.73 -26.86 2.88
C GLU A 168 -3.17 -26.70 4.30
N GLU A 169 -1.85 -26.50 4.43
CA GLU A 169 -1.21 -26.20 5.72
C GLU A 169 -1.75 -24.92 6.34
N MET A 170 -1.97 -23.89 5.51
CA MET A 170 -2.42 -22.59 5.98
C MET A 170 -3.80 -22.62 6.61
N ALA A 171 -4.67 -23.53 6.14
CA ALA A 171 -6.07 -23.61 6.55
C ALA A 171 -6.70 -22.20 6.63
N LEU A 172 -6.57 -21.43 5.54
CA LEU A 172 -6.98 -20.03 5.50
C LEU A 172 -8.50 -19.92 5.67
N GLU A 173 -8.93 -19.24 6.72
CA GLU A 173 -10.32 -18.94 7.02
C GLU A 173 -10.56 -17.44 6.92
N ALA A 174 -11.73 -17.04 6.47
CA ALA A 174 -12.09 -15.62 6.36
C ALA A 174 -13.59 -15.40 6.56
N PHE A 175 -13.92 -14.30 7.25
CA PHE A 175 -15.27 -13.95 7.63
C PHE A 175 -15.50 -12.43 7.51
N ALA A 176 -16.76 -12.03 7.29
CA ALA A 176 -17.21 -10.66 7.34
C ALA A 176 -18.41 -10.50 8.28
N GLY A 177 -18.48 -9.38 9.01
CA GLY A 177 -19.53 -9.07 9.98
C GLY A 177 -19.02 -9.01 11.42
N GLU A 178 -19.91 -8.63 12.35
CA GLU A 178 -19.61 -8.49 13.77
C GLU A 178 -20.79 -8.98 14.62
N GLY A 179 -20.52 -9.45 15.85
CA GLY A 179 -21.53 -10.07 16.71
C GLY A 179 -21.98 -11.43 16.16
N GLY A 180 -23.18 -11.90 16.49
CA GLY A 180 -23.72 -13.19 15.98
C GLY A 180 -24.05 -13.22 14.48
N ALA A 181 -23.73 -12.17 13.72
CA ALA A 181 -24.02 -12.01 12.29
C ALA A 181 -22.73 -12.04 11.45
N VAL A 182 -21.98 -13.13 11.56
CA VAL A 182 -20.72 -13.36 10.84
C VAL A 182 -20.98 -14.28 9.65
N GLU A 183 -20.63 -13.80 8.45
CA GLU A 183 -20.75 -14.55 7.20
C GLU A 183 -19.37 -15.05 6.78
N PRO A 184 -19.21 -16.35 6.44
CA PRO A 184 -17.98 -16.84 5.84
C PRO A 184 -17.74 -16.13 4.50
N MET A 185 -16.48 -15.94 4.13
CA MET A 185 -16.08 -15.35 2.85
C MET A 185 -15.43 -16.40 1.96
N HIS A 186 -15.83 -16.49 0.70
CA HIS A 186 -15.09 -17.27 -0.28
C HIS A 186 -13.72 -16.63 -0.56
N SER A 187 -12.71 -17.47 -0.79
CA SER A 187 -11.38 -17.04 -1.19
C SER A 187 -11.09 -17.41 -2.64
N ARG A 188 -10.41 -16.52 -3.37
CA ARG A 188 -9.88 -16.81 -4.71
C ARG A 188 -8.39 -16.51 -4.76
N ILE A 189 -7.59 -17.51 -5.11
CA ILE A 189 -6.15 -17.37 -5.27
C ILE A 189 -5.87 -16.39 -6.41
N LYS A 190 -5.01 -15.40 -6.15
CA LYS A 190 -4.51 -14.45 -7.14
C LYS A 190 -3.08 -14.78 -7.55
N LEU A 191 -2.25 -15.11 -6.57
CA LEU A 191 -0.86 -15.48 -6.78
C LEU A 191 -0.47 -16.56 -5.77
N ASP A 192 0.18 -17.60 -6.27
CA ASP A 192 0.73 -18.68 -5.48
C ASP A 192 2.23 -18.82 -5.76
N ARG A 193 3.06 -18.46 -4.78
CA ARG A 193 4.52 -18.63 -4.81
C ARG A 193 4.97 -19.28 -3.50
N ASP A 194 6.07 -20.00 -3.52
CA ASP A 194 6.63 -20.71 -2.36
C ASP A 194 6.73 -19.83 -1.10
N ALA A 195 7.14 -18.58 -1.28
CA ALA A 195 7.36 -17.60 -0.20
C ALA A 195 6.17 -16.66 0.09
N ALA A 196 5.18 -16.59 -0.81
CA ALA A 196 4.13 -15.59 -0.72
C ALA A 196 2.83 -16.00 -1.41
N LYS A 197 1.70 -15.78 -0.73
CA LYS A 197 0.36 -15.96 -1.28
C LYS A 197 -0.35 -14.62 -1.39
N GLU A 198 -1.01 -14.38 -2.53
CA GLU A 198 -2.00 -13.31 -2.67
C GLU A 198 -3.38 -13.93 -2.88
N VAL A 199 -4.34 -13.54 -2.03
CA VAL A 199 -5.69 -14.11 -2.01
C VAL A 199 -6.71 -12.99 -2.02
N TRP A 200 -7.70 -13.08 -2.91
CA TRP A 200 -8.89 -12.26 -2.85
C TRP A 200 -9.88 -12.90 -1.88
N LEU A 201 -10.18 -12.23 -0.78
CA LEU A 201 -11.38 -12.54 0.02
C LEU A 201 -12.57 -11.88 -0.66
N LEU A 202 -13.58 -12.66 -1.00
CA LEU A 202 -14.77 -12.18 -1.69
C LEU A 202 -15.84 -11.86 -0.67
N PHE A 203 -16.50 -10.72 -0.82
CA PHE A 203 -17.74 -10.41 -0.09
C PHE A 203 -18.90 -11.23 -0.68
N ALA A 204 -18.74 -12.55 -0.67
CA ALA A 204 -19.66 -13.53 -1.20
C ALA A 204 -19.41 -14.90 -0.54
N ASN A 205 -20.47 -15.69 -0.43
CA ASN A 205 -20.44 -17.07 0.01
C ASN A 205 -21.51 -17.90 -0.72
N GLU A 206 -21.75 -19.13 -0.27
CA GLU A 206 -22.77 -20.03 -0.83
C GLU A 206 -24.19 -19.44 -0.83
N ARG A 207 -24.49 -18.52 0.11
CA ARG A 207 -25.81 -17.88 0.24
C ARG A 207 -25.97 -16.68 -0.68
N GLY A 208 -24.89 -16.14 -1.25
CA GLY A 208 -24.93 -15.03 -2.19
C GLY A 208 -23.80 -14.02 -2.00
N GLN A 209 -23.95 -12.85 -2.63
CA GLN A 209 -23.00 -11.73 -2.54
C GLN A 209 -23.48 -10.69 -1.54
N PHE A 210 -22.54 -10.13 -0.77
CA PHE A 210 -22.78 -9.10 0.24
C PHE A 210 -21.73 -7.97 0.15
N PRO A 211 -21.63 -7.25 -0.99
CA PRO A 211 -20.64 -6.19 -1.17
C PRO A 211 -20.69 -5.13 -0.07
N LEU A 212 -19.53 -4.57 0.27
CA LEU A 212 -19.46 -3.41 1.17
C LEU A 212 -19.75 -2.14 0.36
N TYR A 213 -20.96 -1.60 0.45
CA TYR A 213 -21.38 -0.43 -0.32
C TYR A 213 -20.80 0.88 0.23
N PRO A 214 -20.73 1.95 -0.59
CA PRO A 214 -20.34 3.29 -0.15
C PRO A 214 -21.05 3.73 1.13
N GLY A 215 -20.28 4.26 2.09
CA GLY A 215 -20.74 4.73 3.39
C GLY A 215 -20.96 3.62 4.43
N GLN A 216 -20.83 2.34 4.06
CA GLN A 216 -21.01 1.22 5.00
C GLN A 216 -19.73 0.88 5.76
N ARG A 217 -19.93 0.21 6.89
CA ARG A 217 -18.89 -0.39 7.72
C ARG A 217 -19.11 -1.89 7.82
N THR A 218 -18.02 -2.62 7.92
CA THR A 218 -18.04 -4.04 8.26
C THR A 218 -16.73 -4.40 8.96
N VAL A 219 -16.71 -5.52 9.68
CA VAL A 219 -15.47 -6.11 10.14
C VAL A 219 -15.15 -7.27 9.22
N ILE A 220 -13.90 -7.38 8.79
CA ILE A 220 -13.38 -8.63 8.22
C ILE A 220 -12.41 -9.24 9.19
N GLU A 221 -12.40 -10.57 9.25
CA GLU A 221 -11.43 -11.34 10.00
C GLU A 221 -10.91 -12.46 9.12
N TYR A 222 -9.59 -12.64 9.07
CA TYR A 222 -8.99 -13.81 8.43
C TYR A 222 -7.89 -14.40 9.29
N ALA A 223 -7.78 -15.72 9.26
CA ALA A 223 -6.83 -16.46 10.05
C ALA A 223 -6.15 -17.55 9.22
N TYR A 224 -4.88 -17.82 9.51
CA TYR A 224 -4.11 -18.88 8.88
C TYR A 224 -3.02 -19.39 9.82
N THR A 225 -2.63 -20.64 9.63
CA THR A 225 -1.58 -21.32 10.42
C THR A 225 -0.32 -21.51 9.58
N VAL A 226 0.84 -21.54 10.22
CA VAL A 226 2.12 -21.79 9.56
C VAL A 226 3.04 -22.56 10.51
N GLY A 227 3.74 -23.55 9.96
CA GLY A 227 4.73 -24.34 10.70
C GLY A 227 5.89 -23.49 11.25
N VAL A 228 6.39 -23.88 12.42
CA VAL A 228 7.52 -23.22 13.11
C VAL A 228 8.82 -23.30 12.30
N GLU A 229 8.95 -24.29 11.44
CA GLU A 229 10.05 -24.44 10.50
C GLU A 229 10.03 -23.35 9.42
N LYS A 230 8.90 -22.70 9.12
CA LYS A 230 8.79 -21.67 8.07
C LYS A 230 8.83 -20.24 8.59
N TRP A 231 8.46 -20.00 9.86
CA TRP A 231 8.36 -18.64 10.42
C TRP A 231 9.57 -18.27 11.29
N GLY A 232 10.25 -17.17 10.95
CA GLY A 232 11.36 -16.62 11.75
C GLY A 232 10.91 -15.97 13.06
N GLN A 233 11.84 -15.42 13.83
CA GLN A 233 11.51 -14.75 15.11
C GLN A 233 11.06 -13.28 14.91
N TRP A 234 10.10 -13.07 14.01
CA TRP A 234 9.58 -11.74 13.69
C TRP A 234 8.15 -11.79 13.13
N PHE A 235 7.39 -10.71 13.33
CA PHE A 235 6.05 -10.51 12.80
C PHE A 235 5.91 -9.07 12.31
N GLN A 236 5.53 -8.89 11.03
CA GLN A 236 5.48 -7.56 10.42
C GLN A 236 4.11 -7.24 9.82
N ARG A 237 3.65 -6.01 10.06
CA ARG A 237 2.46 -5.43 9.43
C ARG A 237 2.84 -4.28 8.50
N ALA A 238 2.50 -4.41 7.23
CA ALA A 238 2.66 -3.34 6.24
C ALA A 238 1.34 -2.58 6.06
N VAL A 239 1.36 -1.26 6.20
CA VAL A 239 0.18 -0.41 6.07
C VAL A 239 -0.05 -0.09 4.60
N ARG A 240 -1.03 -0.77 3.98
CA ARG A 240 -1.32 -0.65 2.53
C ARG A 240 -2.60 0.10 2.21
N LEU A 241 -3.44 0.32 3.21
CA LEU A 241 -4.65 1.13 3.12
C LEU A 241 -4.56 2.24 4.18
N PRO A 242 -5.21 3.39 3.98
CA PRO A 242 -5.38 4.38 5.03
C PRO A 242 -5.91 3.70 6.29
N THR A 243 -5.13 3.75 7.37
CA THR A 243 -5.41 3.05 8.62
C THR A 243 -5.43 4.06 9.76
N ARG A 244 -6.50 4.09 10.56
CA ARG A 244 -6.60 5.02 11.69
C ARG A 244 -5.93 4.47 12.95
N ARG A 245 -6.01 3.17 13.19
CA ARG A 245 -5.36 2.53 14.34
C ARG A 245 -4.86 1.14 13.97
N LEU A 246 -3.61 0.86 14.30
CA LEU A 246 -2.99 -0.45 14.15
C LEU A 246 -2.59 -0.97 15.53
N THR A 247 -2.97 -2.21 15.83
CA THR A 247 -2.53 -2.97 16.99
C THR A 247 -1.87 -4.26 16.52
N VAL A 248 -0.68 -4.56 17.03
CA VAL A 248 0.05 -5.80 16.80
C VAL A 248 0.19 -6.53 18.13
N ARG A 249 -0.31 -7.77 18.18
CA ARG A 249 -0.29 -8.62 19.36
C ARG A 249 0.54 -9.87 19.10
N LEU A 250 1.45 -10.19 20.00
CA LEU A 250 2.14 -11.48 20.04
C LEU A 250 1.66 -12.24 21.27
N ASP A 251 1.43 -13.54 21.12
CA ASP A 251 0.89 -14.34 22.20
C ASP A 251 1.59 -15.71 22.27
N PHE A 252 2.41 -15.88 23.31
CA PHE A 252 3.31 -17.02 23.49
C PHE A 252 3.09 -17.72 24.84
N PRO A 253 3.41 -19.01 24.98
CA PRO A 253 3.52 -19.64 26.30
C PRO A 253 4.47 -18.89 27.23
N GLU A 254 4.09 -18.66 28.47
CA GLU A 254 4.93 -17.98 29.47
C GLU A 254 6.21 -18.78 29.75
N SER A 255 6.14 -20.12 29.69
CA SER A 255 7.26 -21.03 29.88
C SER A 255 8.41 -20.81 28.89
N PHE A 256 8.15 -20.17 27.74
CA PHE A 256 9.18 -19.87 26.74
C PHE A 256 10.08 -18.69 27.13
N ASP A 257 9.76 -17.97 28.21
CA ASP A 257 10.41 -16.71 28.63
C ASP A 257 10.69 -15.77 27.42
N PRO A 258 9.62 -15.32 26.72
CA PRO A 258 9.77 -14.48 25.54
C PRO A 258 10.26 -13.08 25.91
N GLN A 259 11.17 -12.56 25.10
CA GLN A 259 11.54 -11.14 25.09
C GLN A 259 11.27 -10.57 23.71
N VAL A 260 10.55 -9.45 23.67
CA VAL A 260 10.03 -8.87 22.44
C VAL A 260 10.48 -7.41 22.32
N TRP A 261 10.84 -6.98 21.11
CA TRP A 261 11.11 -5.59 20.78
C TRP A 261 10.48 -5.24 19.43
N GLY A 262 10.27 -3.96 19.16
CA GLY A 262 9.63 -3.49 17.93
C GLY A 262 10.50 -2.51 17.15
N VAL A 263 10.45 -2.61 15.83
CA VAL A 263 10.98 -1.62 14.90
C VAL A 263 9.91 -1.14 13.93
N GLU A 264 9.92 0.15 13.67
CA GLU A 264 9.19 0.79 12.58
C GLU A 264 10.16 1.00 11.42
N THR A 265 9.84 0.41 10.27
CA THR A 265 10.52 0.64 9.01
C THR A 265 9.63 1.50 8.13
N SER A 266 10.02 2.76 7.95
CA SER A 266 9.43 3.66 6.97
C SER A 266 10.24 3.66 5.67
N LEU A 267 9.79 4.45 4.69
CA LEU A 267 10.54 4.74 3.45
C LEU A 267 11.94 5.35 3.75
N ALA A 268 12.17 5.84 4.97
CA ALA A 268 13.32 6.63 5.38
C ALA A 268 14.39 5.88 6.16
N ALA A 269 13.94 5.08 7.12
CA ALA A 269 14.75 4.58 8.20
C ALA A 269 14.06 3.37 8.83
N GLU A 270 14.88 2.53 9.45
CA GLU A 270 14.42 1.64 10.51
C GLU A 270 14.67 2.37 11.81
N VAL A 271 13.66 2.52 12.65
CA VAL A 271 13.74 3.14 13.98
C VAL A 271 13.02 2.24 14.97
N PRO A 272 13.33 2.29 16.28
CA PRO A 272 12.51 1.58 17.27
C PRO A 272 11.08 2.09 17.21
N VAL A 273 10.11 1.24 17.50
CA VAL A 273 8.72 1.70 17.63
C VAL A 273 8.62 2.78 18.70
N ARG A 274 7.84 3.83 18.42
CA ARG A 274 7.79 5.04 19.25
C ARG A 274 6.97 4.87 20.53
N SER A 275 5.91 4.07 20.47
CA SER A 275 5.09 3.71 21.62
C SER A 275 5.67 2.49 22.34
N PRO A 276 5.55 2.44 23.68
CA PRO A 276 6.04 1.30 24.46
C PRO A 276 5.29 0.02 24.06
N LEU A 277 6.01 -1.09 24.11
CA LEU A 277 5.42 -2.43 24.01
C LEU A 277 4.90 -2.82 25.39
N GLU A 278 3.61 -3.08 25.50
CA GLU A 278 2.99 -3.55 26.73
C GLU A 278 3.10 -5.06 26.84
N ARG A 279 3.33 -5.57 28.05
CA ARG A 279 3.36 -7.01 28.34
C ARG A 279 2.30 -7.33 29.40
N HIS A 280 1.45 -8.28 29.07
CA HIS A 280 0.40 -8.81 29.93
C HIS A 280 0.62 -10.31 30.14
N ARG A 281 0.15 -10.83 31.28
CA ARG A 281 0.17 -12.28 31.58
C ARG A 281 -1.25 -12.75 31.84
N GLU A 282 -1.66 -13.81 31.16
CA GLU A 282 -3.01 -14.36 31.25
C GLU A 282 -2.97 -15.87 30.97
N ASN A 283 -3.49 -16.72 31.87
CA ASN A 283 -3.62 -18.16 31.66
C ASN A 283 -2.35 -18.86 31.12
N ASP A 284 -1.21 -18.70 31.80
CA ASP A 284 0.11 -19.22 31.38
C ASP A 284 0.60 -18.73 30.00
N ARG A 285 0.04 -17.62 29.52
CA ARG A 285 0.45 -16.91 28.30
C ARG A 285 1.14 -15.61 28.64
N ALA A 286 2.18 -15.30 27.89
CA ALA A 286 2.80 -13.98 27.82
C ALA A 286 2.31 -13.27 26.54
N ILE A 287 1.46 -12.26 26.74
CA ILE A 287 0.86 -11.45 25.68
C ILE A 287 1.65 -10.14 25.57
N PHE A 288 2.09 -9.80 24.37
CA PHE A 288 2.72 -8.53 24.06
C PHE A 288 1.84 -7.74 23.12
N GLU A 289 1.54 -6.49 23.46
CA GLU A 289 0.70 -5.63 22.65
C GLU A 289 1.42 -4.31 22.35
N TRP A 290 1.38 -3.92 21.09
CA TRP A 290 1.87 -2.64 20.61
C TRP A 290 0.82 -1.99 19.72
N SER A 291 0.57 -0.69 19.91
CA SER A 291 -0.36 0.04 19.05
C SER A 291 0.16 1.41 18.64
N THR A 292 -0.36 1.88 17.51
CA THR A 292 -0.15 3.24 17.00
C THR A 292 -1.42 3.77 16.36
N ASP A 293 -1.66 5.06 16.56
CA ASP A 293 -2.69 5.81 15.84
C ASP A 293 -2.10 6.44 14.58
N ALA A 294 -2.93 6.58 13.56
CA ALA A 294 -2.63 7.13 12.24
C ALA A 294 -1.27 6.67 11.65
N PRO A 295 -0.99 5.35 11.58
CA PRO A 295 0.26 4.89 10.99
C PRO A 295 0.43 5.37 9.55
N LEU A 296 1.68 5.68 9.19
CA LEU A 296 2.00 6.20 7.86
C LEU A 296 1.69 5.15 6.79
N LEU A 297 1.07 5.58 5.69
CA LEU A 297 0.87 4.73 4.52
C LEU A 297 2.23 4.23 4.02
N ASN A 298 2.31 2.94 3.72
CA ASN A 298 3.52 2.20 3.33
C ASN A 298 4.57 1.97 4.43
N ALA A 299 4.32 2.40 5.68
CA ALA A 299 5.15 1.99 6.81
C ALA A 299 4.99 0.49 7.10
N ARG A 300 6.04 -0.10 7.67
CA ARG A 300 6.08 -1.48 8.13
C ARG A 300 6.43 -1.48 9.62
N TYR A 301 5.62 -2.14 10.43
CA TYR A 301 5.88 -2.30 11.85
C TYR A 301 6.21 -3.75 12.11
N ARG A 302 7.41 -4.03 12.62
CA ARG A 302 7.93 -5.38 12.87
C ARG A 302 8.18 -5.56 14.36
N LEU A 303 7.54 -6.55 14.97
CA LEU A 303 7.90 -7.05 16.28
C LEU A 303 8.82 -8.25 16.11
N GLU A 304 9.89 -8.31 16.88
CA GLU A 304 10.89 -9.38 16.90
C GLU A 304 10.97 -9.95 18.31
N TRP A 305 11.38 -11.21 18.43
CA TRP A 305 11.48 -11.85 19.73
C TRP A 305 12.65 -12.82 19.86
N ARG A 306 12.92 -13.20 21.11
CA ARG A 306 13.74 -14.37 21.46
C ARG A 306 13.09 -15.14 22.59
N PHE A 307 13.30 -16.44 22.62
CA PHE A 307 12.91 -17.30 23.73
C PHE A 307 14.14 -17.68 24.56
N ARG A 308 13.94 -17.81 25.88
CA ARG A 308 15.00 -18.20 26.83
C ARG A 308 14.58 -19.36 27.74
N GLY A 309 13.28 -19.66 27.75
CA GLY A 309 12.69 -20.69 28.58
C GLY A 309 12.63 -22.04 27.87
N VAL A 310 12.21 -23.03 28.64
CA VAL A 310 12.15 -24.43 28.21
C VAL A 310 10.92 -24.69 27.34
N GLY A 311 11.03 -25.67 26.43
CA GLY A 311 9.95 -26.03 25.51
C GLY A 311 9.78 -25.09 24.31
N ALA A 312 10.55 -24.01 24.24
CA ALA A 312 10.56 -23.11 23.09
C ALA A 312 11.11 -23.81 21.84
N PRO A 313 10.59 -23.49 20.64
CA PRO A 313 11.11 -24.05 19.40
C PRO A 313 12.57 -23.65 19.17
N SER A 314 13.37 -24.61 18.70
CA SER A 314 14.77 -24.38 18.37
C SER A 314 14.89 -23.68 17.01
N TYR A 315 15.55 -22.52 17.03
CA TYR A 315 16.00 -21.82 15.84
C TYR A 315 17.50 -22.06 15.73
N ALA A 316 17.96 -22.78 14.69
CA ALA A 316 19.39 -22.92 14.41
C ALA A 316 20.03 -21.52 14.40
N GLU A 317 21.15 -21.36 15.12
CA GLU A 317 21.77 -20.06 15.41
C GLU A 317 22.02 -19.24 14.14
N VAL A 318 21.11 -18.31 13.85
CA VAL A 318 21.43 -17.16 13.03
C VAL A 318 21.97 -16.12 14.01
N ALA A 319 23.25 -15.78 13.86
CA ALA A 319 23.95 -14.83 14.71
C ALA A 319 23.08 -13.59 15.00
N PRO A 320 23.08 -13.07 16.25
CA PRO A 320 22.18 -12.00 16.63
C PRO A 320 22.42 -10.77 15.76
N ALA A 321 21.41 -10.38 14.98
CA ALA A 321 21.36 -9.02 14.46
C ALA A 321 21.18 -8.10 15.67
N SER A 322 22.28 -7.50 16.13
CA SER A 322 22.22 -6.41 17.09
C SER A 322 21.27 -5.31 16.59
N PRO A 323 20.58 -4.58 17.48
CA PRO A 323 19.58 -3.54 17.15
C PRO A 323 20.21 -2.24 16.60
N ASN A 324 21.29 -2.35 15.82
CA ASN A 324 21.82 -1.24 15.06
C ASN A 324 20.92 -1.00 13.85
N LEU A 325 19.91 -0.16 14.05
CA LEU A 325 19.02 0.46 13.06
C LEU A 325 19.72 0.56 11.70
N ARG A 326 19.37 -0.33 10.77
CA ARG A 326 20.01 -0.37 9.45
C ARG A 326 19.46 0.80 8.63
N ARG A 327 20.35 1.73 8.25
CA ARG A 327 20.04 2.82 7.31
C ARG A 327 19.48 2.27 6.00
N ALA A 328 18.65 3.03 5.29
CA ALA A 328 18.04 2.57 4.06
C ALA A 328 19.09 2.24 2.98
N SER A 329 20.21 2.98 2.95
CA SER A 329 21.38 2.68 2.12
C SER A 329 21.98 1.28 2.36
N HIS A 330 21.95 0.76 3.59
CA HIS A 330 22.43 -0.60 3.88
C HIS A 330 21.51 -1.65 3.26
N ARG A 331 20.19 -1.42 3.25
CA ARG A 331 19.23 -2.32 2.60
C ARG A 331 19.42 -2.31 1.08
N MET A 332 19.60 -1.14 0.47
CA MET A 332 19.87 -1.03 -0.97
C MET A 332 21.18 -1.71 -1.35
N ARG A 333 22.23 -1.54 -0.55
CA ARG A 333 23.50 -2.28 -0.73
C ARG A 333 23.30 -3.80 -0.66
N GLY A 334 22.48 -4.28 0.29
CA GLY A 334 22.24 -5.70 0.51
C GLY A 334 21.60 -6.45 -0.67
N ILE A 335 20.91 -5.73 -1.57
CA ILE A 335 20.35 -6.31 -2.81
C ILE A 335 21.20 -6.03 -4.06
N GLY A 336 22.41 -5.50 -3.88
CA GLY A 336 23.34 -5.25 -4.97
C GLY A 336 23.26 -3.86 -5.60
N ILE A 337 22.58 -2.88 -4.98
CA ILE A 337 22.64 -1.49 -5.46
C ILE A 337 23.96 -0.86 -5.03
N VAL A 338 24.76 -0.45 -6.01
CA VAL A 338 25.99 0.30 -5.84
C VAL A 338 25.69 1.62 -5.15
N GLN A 339 26.42 1.90 -4.06
CA GLN A 339 26.20 3.09 -3.24
C GLN A 339 27.15 4.24 -3.63
N ARG A 340 26.72 5.49 -3.33
CA ARG A 340 27.50 6.72 -3.53
C ARG A 340 28.86 6.59 -2.85
N GLY A 341 29.91 7.04 -3.54
CA GLY A 341 31.31 6.82 -3.17
C GLY A 341 32.01 5.77 -4.06
N SER A 342 31.24 4.99 -4.82
CA SER A 342 31.79 4.15 -5.90
C SER A 342 32.09 4.97 -7.15
N ASP A 343 33.31 4.85 -7.69
CA ASP A 343 33.73 5.51 -8.93
C ASP A 343 32.83 5.14 -10.11
N LEU A 344 32.27 3.93 -10.12
CA LEU A 344 31.35 3.47 -11.17
C LEU A 344 30.17 4.42 -11.37
N LEU A 345 29.65 5.06 -10.31
CA LEU A 345 28.52 6.00 -10.39
C LEU A 345 28.92 7.37 -10.95
N ARG A 346 30.22 7.63 -11.09
CA ARG A 346 30.81 8.86 -11.62
C ARG A 346 31.36 8.69 -13.04
N GLN A 347 31.31 7.48 -13.57
CA GLN A 347 31.80 7.17 -14.91
C GLN A 347 30.64 7.22 -15.92
N ARG A 348 30.91 7.76 -17.10
CA ARG A 348 29.98 7.69 -18.22
C ARG A 348 29.87 6.24 -18.68
N ALA A 349 28.65 5.74 -18.77
CA ALA A 349 28.35 4.38 -19.19
C ALA A 349 28.65 4.16 -20.67
N ARG A 350 29.15 2.98 -21.02
CA ARG A 350 29.49 2.62 -22.40
C ARG A 350 28.22 2.40 -23.23
N HIS A 351 28.14 3.02 -24.39
CA HIS A 351 27.05 2.76 -25.34
C HIS A 351 27.19 1.36 -25.97
N PHE A 352 26.05 0.72 -26.24
CA PHE A 352 25.96 -0.51 -27.02
C PHE A 352 26.14 -0.24 -28.52
N GLN A 353 26.84 -1.13 -29.22
CA GLN A 353 26.92 -1.19 -30.67
C GLN A 353 25.76 -2.05 -31.22
N LEU A 354 24.55 -1.50 -31.24
CA LEU A 354 23.37 -2.22 -31.74
C LEU A 354 23.32 -2.20 -33.28
N PRO A 355 22.87 -3.29 -33.93
CA PRO A 355 22.31 -4.52 -33.34
C PRO A 355 23.34 -5.57 -32.89
N ARG A 356 24.65 -5.38 -33.11
CA ARG A 356 25.68 -6.41 -32.82
C ARG A 356 25.72 -6.85 -31.36
N GLU A 357 25.41 -5.94 -30.43
CA GLU A 357 25.38 -6.21 -28.98
C GLU A 357 23.95 -6.39 -28.42
N ASP A 358 22.98 -6.86 -29.23
CA ASP A 358 21.59 -7.02 -28.78
C ASP A 358 21.44 -7.98 -27.59
N ALA A 359 22.16 -9.10 -27.58
CA ALA A 359 22.15 -10.09 -26.51
C ALA A 359 22.64 -9.48 -25.19
N ALA A 360 23.74 -8.71 -25.24
CA ALA A 360 24.27 -8.00 -24.07
C ALA A 360 23.31 -6.92 -23.57
N ALA A 361 22.62 -6.21 -24.48
CA ALA A 361 21.60 -5.24 -24.10
C ALA A 361 20.41 -5.92 -23.40
N ARG A 362 19.92 -7.06 -23.92
CA ARG A 362 18.84 -7.85 -23.31
C ARG A 362 19.20 -8.38 -21.94
N GLU A 363 20.44 -8.85 -21.77
CA GLU A 363 20.96 -9.30 -20.47
C GLU A 363 20.96 -8.15 -19.46
N ALA A 364 21.46 -6.97 -19.85
CA ALA A 364 21.47 -5.79 -18.98
C ALA A 364 20.05 -5.37 -18.56
N VAL A 365 19.11 -5.33 -19.51
CA VAL A 365 17.70 -5.01 -19.23
C VAL A 365 17.05 -6.04 -18.31
N THR A 366 17.35 -7.33 -18.50
CA THR A 366 16.85 -8.41 -17.65
C THR A 366 17.38 -8.29 -16.22
N ALA A 367 18.66 -7.95 -16.05
CA ALA A 367 19.26 -7.70 -14.75
C ALA A 367 18.63 -6.48 -14.04
N LEU A 368 18.35 -5.40 -14.79
CA LEU A 368 17.65 -4.23 -14.29
C LEU A 368 16.23 -4.56 -13.84
N LEU A 369 15.44 -5.26 -14.66
CA LEU A 369 14.08 -5.68 -14.33
C LEU A 369 14.04 -6.59 -13.09
N THR A 370 14.97 -7.54 -13.00
CA THR A 370 15.11 -8.42 -11.84
C THR A 370 15.41 -7.62 -10.57
N SER A 371 16.31 -6.63 -10.67
CA SER A 371 16.66 -5.76 -9.56
C SER A 371 15.50 -4.87 -9.13
N LEU A 372 14.73 -4.34 -10.09
CA LEU A 372 13.50 -3.58 -9.82
C LEU A 372 12.44 -4.43 -9.10
N THR A 373 12.26 -5.70 -9.48
CA THR A 373 11.34 -6.60 -8.77
C THR A 373 11.77 -6.81 -7.31
N ARG A 374 13.06 -7.03 -7.04
CA ARG A 374 13.59 -7.13 -5.67
C ARG A 374 13.41 -5.83 -4.88
N LEU A 375 13.62 -4.69 -5.54
CA LEU A 375 13.41 -3.36 -4.95
C LEU A 375 11.96 -3.16 -4.53
N GLU A 376 10.99 -3.60 -5.32
CA GLU A 376 9.56 -3.49 -5.00
C GLU A 376 9.11 -4.36 -3.82
N GLU A 377 9.75 -5.52 -3.63
CA GLU A 377 9.54 -6.36 -2.45
C GLU A 377 10.02 -5.63 -1.18
N LEU A 378 11.11 -4.87 -1.28
CA LEU A 378 11.68 -4.10 -0.18
C LEU A 378 10.97 -2.77 0.07
N HIS A 379 10.51 -2.09 -0.96
CA HIS A 379 10.01 -0.73 -0.89
C HIS A 379 8.89 -0.48 -1.90
N ASP A 380 7.78 0.12 -1.46
CA ASP A 380 6.69 0.49 -2.36
C ASP A 380 6.97 1.85 -3.00
N PHE A 381 7.19 1.87 -4.31
CA PHE A 381 7.45 3.09 -5.07
C PHE A 381 6.16 3.63 -5.67
N SER A 382 5.34 4.29 -4.83
CA SER A 382 4.05 4.86 -5.25
C SER A 382 4.16 5.99 -6.28
N LYS A 383 5.38 6.49 -6.54
CA LYS A 383 5.69 7.53 -7.54
C LYS A 383 6.40 7.00 -8.79
N GLY A 384 6.46 5.67 -8.95
CA GLY A 384 7.34 5.05 -9.93
C GLY A 384 8.79 5.01 -9.45
N VAL A 385 9.62 4.25 -10.17
CA VAL A 385 11.02 4.01 -9.84
C VAL A 385 11.82 3.80 -11.10
N GLY A 386 13.02 4.39 -11.15
CA GLY A 386 13.99 4.15 -12.19
C GLY A 386 15.20 3.40 -11.66
N LEU A 387 15.92 2.73 -12.56
CA LEU A 387 17.19 2.10 -12.28
C LEU A 387 18.08 2.11 -13.52
N ALA A 388 19.29 2.64 -13.38
CA ALA A 388 20.33 2.64 -14.41
C ALA A 388 21.35 1.52 -14.18
N ALA A 389 21.91 0.96 -15.25
CA ALA A 389 22.85 -0.16 -15.18
C ALA A 389 24.08 0.08 -14.27
N PRO A 390 24.68 1.29 -14.20
CA PRO A 390 25.77 1.57 -13.27
C PRO A 390 25.40 1.33 -11.80
N GLN A 391 24.12 1.51 -11.44
CA GLN A 391 23.64 1.28 -10.07
C GLN A 391 23.59 -0.20 -9.69
N ILE A 392 23.66 -1.12 -10.66
CA ILE A 392 23.75 -2.57 -10.42
C ILE A 392 25.11 -3.14 -10.81
N GLY A 393 26.14 -2.29 -10.87
CA GLY A 393 27.51 -2.74 -11.14
C GLY A 393 27.87 -2.88 -12.62
N ARG A 394 27.02 -2.42 -13.56
CA ARG A 394 27.22 -2.58 -15.00
C ARG A 394 27.43 -1.23 -15.70
N SER A 395 28.64 -0.96 -16.21
CA SER A 395 28.96 0.30 -16.91
C SER A 395 28.50 0.33 -18.38
N VAL A 396 27.21 0.14 -18.62
CA VAL A 396 26.60 0.16 -19.97
C VAL A 396 25.38 1.08 -20.02
N ALA A 397 25.11 1.69 -21.17
CA ALA A 397 24.07 2.71 -21.34
C ALA A 397 22.66 2.11 -21.44
N ALA A 398 22.20 1.47 -20.36
CA ALA A 398 20.85 0.93 -20.23
C ALA A 398 20.18 1.43 -18.94
N ALA A 399 18.92 1.85 -19.05
CA ALA A 399 18.07 2.19 -17.92
C ALA A 399 16.67 1.62 -18.09
N VAL A 400 15.99 1.37 -16.97
CA VAL A 400 14.58 0.97 -16.95
C VAL A 400 13.84 1.87 -15.98
N VAL A 401 12.70 2.40 -16.41
CA VAL A 401 11.80 3.21 -15.57
C VAL A 401 10.45 2.54 -15.50
N ARG A 402 10.00 2.24 -14.29
CA ARG A 402 8.66 1.71 -14.03
C ARG A 402 7.73 2.85 -13.60
N PRO A 403 6.63 3.12 -14.32
CA PRO A 403 5.64 4.10 -13.92
C PRO A 403 4.95 3.75 -12.59
N PRO A 404 4.23 4.70 -11.96
CA PRO A 404 3.43 4.41 -10.77
C PRO A 404 2.29 3.43 -11.02
N ASP A 405 1.71 3.45 -12.22
CA ASP A 405 0.73 2.45 -12.64
C ASP A 405 1.44 1.10 -12.80
N ARG A 406 1.14 0.18 -11.88
CA ARG A 406 1.73 -1.16 -11.85
C ARG A 406 1.29 -2.05 -13.02
N ASN A 407 0.24 -1.66 -13.75
CA ASN A 407 -0.19 -2.37 -14.95
C ASN A 407 0.49 -1.83 -16.21
N ALA A 408 1.19 -0.69 -16.13
CA ALA A 408 1.93 -0.14 -17.25
C ALA A 408 3.27 -0.86 -17.45
N ASP A 409 3.62 -1.12 -18.70
CA ASP A 409 4.91 -1.73 -19.03
C ASP A 409 6.08 -0.79 -18.65
N PRO A 410 7.19 -1.34 -18.11
CA PRO A 410 8.39 -0.54 -17.85
C PRO A 410 8.94 0.06 -19.15
N VAL A 411 9.34 1.33 -19.08
CA VAL A 411 10.06 2.01 -20.14
C VAL A 411 11.50 1.53 -20.14
N VAL A 412 11.94 0.93 -21.25
CA VAL A 412 13.33 0.51 -21.47
C VAL A 412 14.04 1.54 -22.34
N LEU A 413 15.22 1.98 -21.89
CA LEU A 413 16.03 2.98 -22.57
C LEU A 413 17.43 2.42 -22.84
N LEU A 414 17.78 2.27 -24.12
CA LEU A 414 19.13 1.86 -24.55
C LEU A 414 19.81 3.02 -25.27
N ASN A 415 21.06 3.30 -24.91
CA ASN A 415 21.82 4.45 -25.39
C ASN A 415 21.03 5.78 -25.35
N PRO A 416 20.24 6.07 -24.30
CA PRO A 416 19.37 7.26 -24.31
C PRO A 416 20.18 8.55 -24.26
N ARG A 417 19.68 9.57 -24.95
CA ARG A 417 20.16 10.96 -24.85
C ARG A 417 18.98 11.93 -24.93
N VAL A 418 19.00 12.97 -24.10
CA VAL A 418 18.04 14.08 -24.22
C VAL A 418 18.39 14.90 -25.47
N VAL A 419 17.44 15.05 -26.39
CA VAL A 419 17.59 15.82 -27.65
C VAL A 419 16.76 17.10 -27.66
N GLY A 420 15.80 17.22 -26.74
CA GLY A 420 15.01 18.43 -26.53
C GLY A 420 14.49 18.51 -25.09
N GLU A 421 14.29 19.72 -24.58
CA GLU A 421 13.69 19.96 -23.27
C GLU A 421 12.82 21.22 -23.28
N SER A 422 11.76 21.25 -22.47
CA SER A 422 10.92 22.43 -22.32
C SER A 422 11.63 23.55 -21.54
N ALA A 423 11.24 24.80 -21.82
CA ALA A 423 11.62 25.95 -20.99
C ALA A 423 10.99 25.88 -19.59
N ASP A 424 9.76 25.35 -19.49
CA ASP A 424 9.06 25.18 -18.21
C ASP A 424 9.74 24.12 -17.36
N ARG A 425 9.90 24.43 -16.07
CA ARG A 425 10.61 23.59 -15.08
C ARG A 425 9.84 23.57 -13.77
N ASP A 426 9.98 22.48 -13.03
CA ASP A 426 9.54 22.38 -11.64
C ASP A 426 10.69 21.98 -10.71
N GLU A 427 10.49 22.21 -9.41
CA GLU A 427 11.40 21.81 -8.34
C GLU A 427 10.70 20.79 -7.46
N GLN A 428 11.30 19.60 -7.35
CA GLN A 428 10.77 18.52 -6.55
C GLN A 428 11.89 17.80 -5.83
N TYR A 429 11.56 17.21 -4.69
CA TYR A 429 12.49 16.38 -3.95
C TYR A 429 12.71 15.05 -4.66
N GLU A 430 13.96 14.77 -5.01
CA GLU A 430 14.42 13.48 -5.55
C GLU A 430 15.11 12.66 -4.47
N GLY A 431 15.08 11.34 -4.64
CA GLY A 431 15.90 10.38 -3.89
C GLY A 431 16.62 9.46 -4.87
N CYS A 432 17.71 8.84 -4.43
CA CYS A 432 18.48 7.92 -5.28
C CYS A 432 18.73 6.61 -4.52
N LEU A 433 18.53 5.47 -5.17
CA LEU A 433 18.76 4.13 -4.60
C LEU A 433 20.21 3.92 -4.16
N SER A 434 21.15 4.60 -4.81
CA SER A 434 22.57 4.58 -4.46
C SER A 434 22.93 5.38 -3.21
N PHE A 435 22.03 6.19 -2.67
CA PHE A 435 22.22 6.89 -1.39
C PHE A 435 20.87 7.31 -0.83
N PHE A 436 20.09 6.29 -0.47
CA PHE A 436 18.66 6.43 -0.22
C PHE A 436 18.30 7.20 1.07
N ASP A 437 19.29 7.43 1.94
CA ASP A 437 19.12 8.06 3.26
C ASP A 437 18.84 9.58 3.20
N TYR A 438 18.87 10.18 2.01
CA TYR A 438 18.63 11.62 1.82
C TYR A 438 17.66 11.91 0.66
N ARG A 439 17.04 13.08 0.72
CA ARG A 439 16.35 13.73 -0.39
C ARG A 439 17.00 15.07 -0.69
N GLY A 440 16.97 15.50 -1.95
CA GLY A 440 17.38 16.83 -2.34
C GLY A 440 16.38 17.45 -3.30
N LEU A 441 16.19 18.77 -3.18
CA LEU A 441 15.34 19.53 -4.08
C LEU A 441 16.09 19.74 -5.40
N VAL A 442 15.49 19.29 -6.50
CA VAL A 442 16.13 19.30 -7.83
C VAL A 442 15.20 19.94 -8.84
N ARG A 443 15.74 20.86 -9.64
CA ARG A 443 15.02 21.50 -10.74
C ARG A 443 15.14 20.66 -12.01
N ARG A 444 14.01 20.33 -12.63
CA ARG A 444 13.94 19.54 -13.89
C ARG A 444 13.02 20.21 -14.91
N PRO A 445 13.25 20.03 -16.22
CA PRO A 445 12.28 20.40 -17.24
C PRO A 445 11.00 19.56 -17.11
N LEU A 446 9.86 20.19 -17.35
CA LEU A 446 8.55 19.53 -17.33
C LEU A 446 8.34 18.60 -18.52
N ARG A 447 9.09 18.75 -19.61
CA ARG A 447 9.07 17.86 -20.77
C ARG A 447 10.47 17.64 -21.29
N ILE A 448 10.78 16.40 -21.67
CA ILE A 448 12.00 16.05 -22.40
C ILE A 448 11.67 15.19 -23.61
N GLU A 449 12.46 15.34 -24.67
CA GLU A 449 12.50 14.46 -25.82
C GLU A 449 13.78 13.65 -25.75
N VAL A 450 13.65 12.32 -25.76
CA VAL A 450 14.78 11.41 -25.60
C VAL A 450 14.92 10.56 -26.84
N GLU A 451 16.06 10.66 -27.52
CA GLU A 451 16.47 9.69 -28.53
C GLU A 451 17.06 8.47 -27.83
N HIS A 452 16.56 7.28 -28.15
CA HIS A 452 17.09 6.01 -27.65
C HIS A 452 17.01 4.93 -28.73
N ALA A 453 17.67 3.81 -28.51
CA ALA A 453 17.78 2.72 -29.47
C ALA A 453 16.86 1.54 -29.12
N ARG A 454 16.31 0.90 -30.15
CA ARG A 454 15.74 -0.45 -30.08
C ARG A 454 16.85 -1.49 -30.19
N TYR A 455 16.56 -2.74 -29.83
CA TYR A 455 17.53 -3.85 -29.91
C TYR A 455 18.10 -4.07 -31.31
N ASP A 456 17.32 -3.76 -32.36
CA ASP A 456 17.75 -3.84 -33.76
C ASP A 456 18.65 -2.66 -34.20
N GLY A 457 18.94 -1.71 -33.30
CA GLY A 457 19.73 -0.52 -33.57
C GLY A 457 18.93 0.68 -34.09
N THR A 458 17.64 0.52 -34.38
CA THR A 458 16.76 1.61 -34.81
C THR A 458 16.68 2.68 -33.72
N ARG A 459 16.89 3.95 -34.10
CA ARG A 459 16.73 5.08 -33.19
C ARG A 459 15.30 5.58 -33.21
N VAL A 460 14.76 5.84 -32.03
CA VAL A 460 13.43 6.40 -31.83
C VAL A 460 13.51 7.58 -30.88
N ILE A 461 12.64 8.56 -31.07
CA ILE A 461 12.48 9.68 -30.13
C ILE A 461 11.19 9.46 -29.36
N THR A 462 11.26 9.58 -28.05
CA THR A 462 10.10 9.48 -27.16
C THR A 462 10.03 10.73 -26.29
N THR A 463 8.85 11.36 -26.28
CA THR A 463 8.57 12.50 -25.42
C THR A 463 8.06 12.01 -24.08
N PHE A 464 8.65 12.52 -23.00
CA PHE A 464 8.22 12.27 -21.63
C PHE A 464 7.79 13.58 -20.99
N ASP A 465 6.71 13.52 -20.22
CA ASP A 465 6.12 14.66 -19.54
C ASP A 465 6.18 14.48 -18.02
N ARG A 466 6.28 15.63 -17.34
CA ARG A 466 6.22 15.86 -15.90
C ARG A 466 7.02 14.85 -15.07
N ALA A 467 6.34 14.05 -14.26
CA ALA A 467 6.95 13.04 -13.41
C ALA A 467 7.77 12.00 -14.17
N MET A 468 7.29 11.55 -15.34
CA MET A 468 8.05 10.61 -16.18
C MET A 468 9.28 11.28 -16.79
N ALA A 469 9.18 12.55 -17.21
CA ALA A 469 10.34 13.32 -17.66
C ALA A 469 11.42 13.38 -16.59
N ARG A 470 11.03 13.63 -15.33
CA ARG A 470 11.93 13.66 -14.18
C ARG A 470 12.59 12.31 -13.89
N LEU A 471 11.81 11.22 -13.85
CA LEU A 471 12.36 9.87 -13.64
C LEU A 471 13.35 9.49 -14.74
N VAL A 472 12.98 9.70 -16.00
CA VAL A 472 13.85 9.40 -17.16
C VAL A 472 15.11 10.25 -17.15
N ALA A 473 15.00 11.56 -16.86
CA ALA A 473 16.16 12.44 -16.76
C ALA A 473 17.11 12.03 -15.62
N HIS A 474 16.57 11.55 -14.49
CA HIS A 474 17.37 11.03 -13.39
C HIS A 474 18.18 9.79 -13.79
N GLU A 475 17.55 8.85 -14.51
CA GLU A 475 18.27 7.66 -14.96
C GLU A 475 19.29 7.97 -16.05
N ILE A 476 19.01 8.93 -16.95
CA ILE A 476 19.98 9.40 -17.94
C ILE A 476 21.19 10.03 -17.26
N ASP A 477 21.01 10.82 -16.20
CA ASP A 477 22.13 11.37 -15.42
C ASP A 477 23.05 10.26 -14.89
N HIS A 478 22.49 9.17 -14.37
CA HIS A 478 23.29 8.03 -13.92
C HIS A 478 24.12 7.40 -15.03
N LEU A 479 23.61 7.33 -16.26
CA LEU A 479 24.36 6.85 -17.42
C LEU A 479 25.46 7.84 -17.85
N GLU A 480 25.31 9.12 -17.52
CA GLU A 480 26.32 10.16 -17.75
C GLU A 480 27.33 10.30 -16.60
N GLY A 481 27.21 9.50 -15.53
CA GLY A 481 28.06 9.61 -14.33
C GLY A 481 27.70 10.80 -13.42
N ARG A 482 26.48 11.33 -13.56
CA ARG A 482 25.94 12.43 -12.77
C ARG A 482 24.95 11.90 -11.73
N LEU A 483 24.97 12.50 -10.55
CA LEU A 483 24.02 12.24 -9.48
C LEU A 483 23.11 13.46 -9.32
N TYR A 484 21.90 13.27 -8.79
CA TYR A 484 20.97 14.41 -8.61
C TYR A 484 21.54 15.54 -7.75
N VAL A 485 22.47 15.23 -6.84
CA VAL A 485 23.16 16.22 -6.00
C VAL A 485 24.00 17.20 -6.81
N ASP A 486 24.44 16.80 -8.00
CA ASP A 486 25.17 17.69 -8.92
C ASP A 486 24.21 18.69 -9.62
N ARG A 487 22.90 18.48 -9.51
CA ARG A 487 21.84 19.37 -10.04
C ARG A 487 21.15 20.21 -8.96
N MET A 488 21.53 20.04 -7.70
CA MET A 488 21.01 20.87 -6.60
C MET A 488 21.63 22.27 -6.65
N THR A 489 20.87 23.29 -6.23
CA THR A 489 21.43 24.64 -6.06
C THR A 489 22.36 24.67 -4.84
N ALA A 490 23.33 25.59 -4.82
CA ALA A 490 24.28 25.71 -3.71
C ALA A 490 23.60 26.02 -2.35
N GLU A 491 22.40 26.61 -2.40
CA GLU A 491 21.58 26.97 -1.23
C GLU A 491 20.70 25.80 -0.75
N SER A 492 20.56 24.74 -1.55
CA SER A 492 19.73 23.58 -1.23
C SER A 492 20.47 22.58 -0.37
N ASN A 493 19.88 22.20 0.76
CA ASN A 493 20.43 21.19 1.65
C ASN A 493 19.85 19.79 1.37
N LEU A 494 20.67 18.76 1.56
CA LEU A 494 20.17 17.39 1.64
C LEU A 494 19.35 17.23 2.91
N VAL A 495 18.11 16.80 2.75
CA VAL A 495 17.18 16.52 3.85
C VAL A 495 17.30 15.02 4.18
N PRO A 496 17.74 14.64 5.39
CA PRO A 496 17.69 13.25 5.83
C PRO A 496 16.26 12.74 5.73
N VAL A 497 16.04 11.52 5.22
CA VAL A 497 14.65 11.06 5.00
C VAL A 497 13.87 10.97 6.32
N ALA A 498 14.53 10.77 7.46
CA ALA A 498 13.89 10.79 8.78
C ALA A 498 13.18 12.13 9.09
N ASN A 499 13.65 13.22 8.50
CA ASN A 499 13.11 14.57 8.65
C ASN A 499 12.28 15.00 7.41
N TYR A 500 12.14 14.12 6.42
CA TYR A 500 11.41 14.40 5.19
C TYR A 500 9.93 14.07 5.36
N HIS A 501 9.11 15.08 5.66
CA HIS A 501 7.68 14.92 5.97
C HIS A 501 6.75 14.77 4.75
N GLN A 502 7.28 14.40 3.58
CA GLN A 502 6.50 14.35 2.32
C GLN A 502 5.67 15.63 2.03
N SER A 503 6.07 16.77 2.58
CA SER A 503 5.38 18.07 2.43
C SER A 503 5.54 18.71 1.04
N GLY A 504 5.99 17.94 0.05
CA GLY A 504 6.08 18.37 -1.34
C GLY A 504 4.73 18.25 -2.04
N ARG A 505 4.47 19.11 -3.03
CA ARG A 505 3.33 18.96 -3.92
C ARG A 505 3.34 17.54 -4.55
N PRO A 506 2.17 16.91 -4.77
CA PRO A 506 2.10 15.66 -5.51
C PRO A 506 2.81 15.81 -6.85
N TRP A 507 3.41 14.72 -7.33
CA TRP A 507 3.96 14.74 -8.68
C TRP A 507 2.79 14.64 -9.64
N ASP A 508 2.63 15.64 -10.51
CA ASP A 508 1.68 15.55 -11.61
C ASP A 508 2.28 14.62 -12.66
N TYR A 509 1.53 13.60 -13.07
CA TYR A 509 1.93 12.68 -14.14
C TYR A 509 1.40 13.17 -15.49
#